data_AF-A0A2A9HEJ5-F1
#
_entry.id   AF-A0A2A9HEJ5-F1
#
_cell.length_a   1.000
_cell.length_b   1.000
_cell.length_c   1.000
_cell.angle_alpha   90.00
_cell.angle_beta   90.00
_cell.angle_gamma   90.00
#
_symmetry.space_group_name_H-M   'P 1'
#
loop_
_entity.id
_entity.type
_entity.pdbx_description
1 polymer ?
#
loop_
_entity_poly.entity_id
_entity_poly.type
_entity_poly.pdbx_seq_one_letter_code
_entity_poly.pdbx_strand_id
1 'polypeptide(L)'
;MVTDLPGHVVEQRRDGRKTVLLHRSMAVIGDDRIEIKSARGTVILPLIGLLVSFAIGWFMVDRGPALPFWLLVILLLVLIILVPVSVMGLVGALVGADVVIDRRKGSATWQQGYLGMGIGTRELVPFAKIDHLEICIEGDQPDRWHDLPDDLRQFSLILVKKSGKRLPICNVPVPAYGQEDGMDRTLAVGQAVAAMTGARLDLPAGWELVEIDLETGQPVTKPAGERPRPRRKRHDRSR
;
A
#
# COMPACT_ATOMS: atom_id res chain seq x y z
N MET A 1 5.68 10.20 -17.37
CA MET A 1 5.55 10.96 -16.10
C MET A 1 4.16 10.71 -15.56
N VAL A 2 4.00 10.41 -14.27
CA VAL A 2 2.67 10.37 -13.63
C VAL A 2 2.42 11.76 -13.06
N THR A 3 1.88 12.61 -13.93
CA THR A 3 1.76 14.04 -13.67
C THR A 3 0.53 14.34 -12.80
N ASP A 4 -0.51 13.50 -12.86
CA ASP A 4 -1.77 13.67 -12.13
C ASP A 4 -1.96 12.55 -11.10
N LEU A 5 -1.52 12.79 -9.86
CA LEU A 5 -1.92 11.96 -8.73
C LEU A 5 -2.74 12.83 -7.79
N PRO A 6 -3.84 12.32 -7.21
CA PRO A 6 -4.75 13.10 -6.38
C PRO A 6 -4.00 13.80 -5.23
N GLY A 7 -4.12 15.13 -5.18
CA GLY A 7 -3.37 15.97 -4.24
C GLY A 7 -3.73 15.75 -2.76
N HIS A 8 -4.94 15.24 -2.47
CA HIS A 8 -5.36 14.91 -1.11
C HIS A 8 -4.71 13.65 -0.55
N VAL A 9 -4.14 12.81 -1.42
CA VAL A 9 -3.56 11.51 -1.06
C VAL A 9 -2.04 11.51 -1.08
N VAL A 10 -1.44 12.42 -1.85
CA VAL A 10 0.00 12.48 -2.08
C VAL A 10 0.64 13.57 -1.23
N GLU A 11 1.55 13.17 -0.36
CA GLU A 11 2.47 14.11 0.29
C GLU A 11 3.72 14.28 -0.60
N GLN A 12 4.06 15.53 -0.94
CA GLN A 12 5.32 15.84 -1.63
C GLN A 12 6.45 15.97 -0.61
N ARG A 13 7.46 15.13 -0.75
CA ARG A 13 8.68 15.22 0.05
C ARG A 13 9.59 16.31 -0.51
N ARG A 14 10.36 16.99 0.37
CA ARG A 14 11.38 17.98 -0.01
C ARG A 14 12.39 17.48 -1.07
N ASP A 15 12.57 16.17 -1.17
CA ASP A 15 13.46 15.50 -2.13
C ASP A 15 12.83 15.32 -3.53
N GLY A 16 11.63 15.87 -3.79
CA GLY A 16 10.90 15.74 -5.06
C GLY A 16 10.16 14.40 -5.26
N ARG A 17 10.25 13.47 -4.31
CA ARG A 17 9.52 12.19 -4.33
C ARG A 17 8.10 12.37 -3.79
N LYS A 18 7.15 11.63 -4.38
CA LYS A 18 5.75 11.58 -3.95
C LYS A 18 5.57 10.41 -2.97
N THR A 19 4.88 10.63 -1.85
CA THR A 19 4.58 9.56 -0.88
C THR A 19 3.08 9.40 -0.67
N VAL A 20 2.60 8.15 -0.71
CA VAL A 20 1.22 7.78 -0.41
C VAL A 20 1.20 6.91 0.85
N LEU A 21 0.38 7.32 1.83
CA LEU A 21 0.19 6.56 3.07
C LEU A 21 -0.87 5.48 2.86
N LEU A 22 -0.48 4.24 3.13
CA LEU A 22 -1.29 3.03 2.93
C LEU A 22 -1.60 2.40 4.31
N HIS A 23 -1.88 3.26 5.30
CA HIS A 23 -2.06 2.93 6.71
C HIS A 23 -0.76 2.47 7.42
N ARG A 24 -0.40 1.19 7.34
CA ARG A 24 0.83 0.65 7.99
C ARG A 24 2.05 0.66 7.07
N SER A 25 1.82 0.80 5.77
CA SER A 25 2.85 0.91 4.75
C SER A 25 2.78 2.26 4.05
N MET A 26 3.81 2.57 3.29
CA MET A 26 4.00 3.82 2.57
C MET A 26 4.59 3.50 1.21
N ALA A 27 3.91 3.94 0.15
CA ALA A 27 4.48 3.92 -1.20
C ALA A 27 5.30 5.20 -1.40
N VAL A 28 6.58 5.03 -1.70
CA VAL A 28 7.48 6.11 -2.11
C VAL A 28 7.68 6.00 -3.61
N ILE A 29 7.14 6.97 -4.33
CA ILE A 29 7.13 7.03 -5.78
C ILE A 29 8.23 8.02 -6.21
N GLY A 30 9.27 7.50 -6.85
CA GLY A 30 10.28 8.27 -7.58
C GLY A 30 10.20 7.99 -9.09
N ASP A 31 11.00 8.72 -9.87
CA ASP A 31 10.93 8.65 -11.34
C ASP A 31 11.26 7.27 -11.90
N ASP A 32 12.30 6.64 -11.36
CA ASP A 32 12.84 5.36 -11.81
C ASP A 32 12.54 4.19 -10.86
N ARG A 33 12.05 4.48 -9.65
CA ARG A 33 11.89 3.48 -8.59
C ARG A 33 10.68 3.77 -7.71
N ILE A 34 9.82 2.77 -7.53
CA ILE A 34 8.73 2.77 -6.57
C ILE A 34 9.07 1.77 -5.47
N GLU A 35 8.98 2.20 -4.22
CA GLU A 35 9.24 1.37 -3.04
C GLU A 35 8.01 1.39 -2.13
N ILE A 36 7.52 0.21 -1.76
CA ILE A 36 6.48 0.07 -0.73
C ILE A 36 7.16 -0.46 0.51
N LYS A 37 7.13 0.33 1.58
CA LYS A 37 7.81 0.03 2.84
C LYS A 37 6.91 0.27 4.02
N SER A 38 7.19 -0.40 5.13
CA SER A 38 6.57 -0.09 6.42
C SER A 38 6.75 1.38 6.79
N ALA A 39 5.69 2.00 7.30
CA ALA A 39 5.74 3.38 7.75
C ALA A 39 6.72 3.52 8.92
N ARG A 40 7.66 4.47 8.84
CA ARG A 40 8.75 4.64 9.83
C ARG A 40 8.27 4.85 11.29
N GLY A 41 7.00 5.24 11.47
CA GLY A 41 6.39 5.41 12.80
C GLY A 41 6.32 4.12 13.61
N THR A 42 6.38 2.95 12.99
CA THR A 42 6.36 1.66 13.69
C THR A 42 7.65 1.34 14.46
N VAL A 43 8.75 2.05 14.20
CA VAL A 43 10.06 1.83 14.86
C VAL A 43 10.12 2.49 16.25
N ILE A 44 9.41 3.60 16.44
CA ILE A 44 9.57 4.46 17.64
C ILE A 44 9.06 3.75 18.90
N LEU A 45 7.87 3.16 18.84
CA LEU A 45 7.25 2.51 19.98
C LEU A 45 8.09 1.31 20.50
N PRO A 46 8.59 0.40 19.65
CA PRO A 46 9.54 -0.64 20.05
C PRO A 46 10.85 -0.11 20.65
N LEU A 47 11.41 0.98 20.11
CA LEU A 47 12.63 1.59 20.67
C LEU A 47 12.38 2.14 22.08
N ILE A 48 11.26 2.81 22.30
CA ILE A 48 10.86 3.27 23.64
C ILE A 48 10.71 2.08 24.58
N GLY A 49 10.05 1.00 24.14
CA GLY A 49 9.89 -0.22 24.94
C GLY A 49 11.23 -0.85 25.35
N LEU A 50 12.22 -0.87 24.46
CA LEU A 50 13.58 -1.33 24.78
C LEU A 50 14.30 -0.40 25.75
N LEU A 51 14.15 0.92 25.58
CA LEU A 51 14.76 1.91 26.47
C LEU A 51 14.17 1.81 27.89
N VAL A 52 12.86 1.64 28.01
CA VAL A 52 12.17 1.39 29.28
C VAL A 52 12.63 0.08 29.89
N SER A 53 12.73 -0.99 29.09
CA SER A 53 13.23 -2.29 29.55
C SER A 53 14.67 -2.18 30.09
N PHE A 54 15.53 -1.45 29.39
CA PHE A 54 16.90 -1.19 29.85
C PHE A 54 16.91 -0.40 31.17
N ALA A 55 16.08 0.64 31.29
CA ALA A 55 15.98 1.43 32.51
C ALA A 55 15.49 0.61 33.71
N ILE A 56 14.50 -0.28 33.51
CA ILE A 56 14.03 -1.19 34.56
C ILE A 56 15.12 -2.17 34.96
N GLY A 57 15.82 -2.78 33.99
CA GLY A 57 16.92 -3.70 34.26
C GLY A 57 18.07 -3.02 35.04
N TRP A 58 18.45 -1.81 34.62
CA TRP A 58 19.45 -1.00 35.33
C TRP A 58 19.01 -0.69 36.77
N PHE A 59 17.76 -0.26 36.95
CA PHE A 59 17.21 0.05 38.27
C PHE A 59 17.21 -1.17 39.20
N MET A 60 16.87 -2.36 38.68
CA MET A 60 16.93 -3.60 39.45
C MET A 60 18.36 -3.99 39.85
N VAL A 61 19.36 -3.70 39.04
CA VAL A 61 20.77 -3.98 39.36
C VAL A 61 21.31 -3.00 40.41
N ASP A 62 21.04 -1.70 40.26
CA ASP A 62 21.53 -0.66 41.18
C ASP A 62 20.84 -0.71 42.55
N ARG A 63 19.52 -0.93 42.57
CA ARG A 63 18.69 -0.84 43.79
C ARG A 63 18.13 -2.16 44.27
N GLY A 64 18.38 -3.27 43.57
CA GLY A 64 17.78 -4.58 43.84
C GLY A 64 17.74 -4.98 45.32
N PRO A 65 18.86 -4.92 46.07
CA PRO A 65 18.89 -5.30 47.48
C PRO A 65 18.03 -4.41 48.41
N ALA A 66 17.71 -3.19 47.99
CA ALA A 66 16.90 -2.24 48.75
C ALA A 66 15.41 -2.27 48.38
N LEU A 67 15.02 -3.03 47.34
CA LEU A 67 13.65 -3.11 46.88
C LEU A 67 12.92 -4.30 47.54
N PRO A 68 11.62 -4.15 47.86
CA PRO A 68 10.83 -5.26 48.37
C PRO A 68 10.69 -6.36 47.30
N PHE A 69 10.72 -7.61 47.72
CA PHE A 69 10.70 -8.78 46.84
C PHE A 69 9.56 -8.76 45.81
N TRP A 70 8.34 -8.38 46.24
CA TRP A 70 7.18 -8.29 45.36
C TRP A 70 7.36 -7.32 44.20
N LEU A 71 8.05 -6.19 44.43
CA LEU A 71 8.33 -5.23 43.37
C LEU A 71 9.32 -5.81 42.35
N LEU A 72 10.35 -6.53 42.81
CA LEU A 72 11.29 -7.22 41.93
C LEU A 72 10.59 -8.24 41.03
N VAL A 73 9.65 -9.01 41.59
CA VAL A 73 8.84 -9.98 40.83
C VAL A 73 8.00 -9.27 39.75
N ILE A 74 7.33 -8.17 40.10
CA ILE A 74 6.52 -7.41 39.13
C ILE A 74 7.40 -6.83 38.01
N LEU A 75 8.52 -6.20 38.36
CA LEU A 75 9.45 -5.63 37.36
C LEU A 75 10.01 -6.72 36.43
N LEU A 76 10.33 -7.90 36.97
CA LEU A 76 10.76 -9.05 36.19
C LEU A 76 9.67 -9.53 35.22
N LEU A 77 8.42 -9.66 35.68
CA LEU A 77 7.30 -10.06 34.83
C LEU A 77 7.05 -9.05 33.70
N VAL A 78 7.16 -7.75 33.99
CA VAL A 78 7.08 -6.69 32.97
C VAL A 78 8.18 -6.87 31.94
N LEU A 79 9.44 -7.09 32.35
CA LEU A 79 10.55 -7.31 31.42
C LEU A 79 10.36 -8.55 30.54
N ILE A 80 9.86 -9.65 31.11
CA ILE A 80 9.59 -10.90 30.37
C ILE A 80 8.62 -10.67 29.21
N ILE A 81 7.68 -9.73 29.33
CA ILE A 81 6.71 -9.41 28.27
C ILE A 81 7.22 -8.29 27.38
N LEU A 82 7.70 -7.20 27.97
CA LEU A 82 8.05 -5.97 27.28
C LEU A 82 9.23 -6.16 26.32
N VAL A 83 10.25 -6.91 26.73
CA VAL A 83 11.44 -7.17 25.90
C VAL A 83 11.09 -7.92 24.61
N PRO A 84 10.47 -9.12 24.63
CA PRO A 84 10.18 -9.84 23.39
C PRO A 84 9.20 -9.09 22.49
N VAL A 85 8.19 -8.43 23.05
CA VAL A 85 7.25 -7.61 22.27
C VAL A 85 7.98 -6.45 21.58
N SER A 86 8.86 -5.76 22.29
CA SER A 86 9.64 -4.65 21.73
C SER A 86 10.66 -5.13 20.71
N VAL A 87 11.35 -6.25 20.94
CA VAL A 87 12.29 -6.82 19.96
C VAL A 87 11.54 -7.23 18.69
N MET A 88 10.43 -7.97 18.81
CA MET A 88 9.64 -8.39 17.65
C MET A 88 9.04 -7.19 16.90
N GLY A 89 8.56 -6.18 17.62
CA GLY A 89 8.06 -4.94 17.02
C GLY A 89 9.15 -4.17 16.27
N LEU A 90 10.34 -4.04 16.87
CA LEU A 90 11.47 -3.33 16.26
C LEU A 90 11.93 -4.03 14.99
N VAL A 91 12.06 -5.34 15.08
CA VAL A 91 12.33 -6.22 13.94
C VAL A 91 11.32 -5.98 12.81
N GLY A 92 10.02 -6.05 13.11
CA GLY A 92 8.97 -5.84 12.10
C GLY A 92 9.01 -4.45 11.48
N ALA A 93 9.46 -3.46 12.23
CA ALA A 93 9.57 -2.07 11.79
C ALA A 93 10.84 -1.76 10.98
N LEU A 94 11.93 -2.51 11.21
CA LEU A 94 13.22 -2.31 10.53
C LEU A 94 13.32 -3.03 9.18
N VAL A 95 12.51 -4.07 8.95
CA VAL A 95 12.52 -4.80 7.68
C VAL A 95 12.06 -3.86 6.55
N GLY A 96 12.95 -3.70 5.57
CA GLY A 96 12.83 -2.77 4.45
C GLY A 96 11.69 -3.09 3.49
N ALA A 97 11.65 -2.35 2.37
CA ALA A 97 10.55 -2.34 1.43
C ALA A 97 10.06 -3.74 1.02
N ASP A 98 8.81 -4.07 1.33
CA ASP A 98 8.14 -5.33 0.98
C ASP A 98 8.14 -5.54 -0.54
N VAL A 99 7.98 -4.45 -1.30
CA VAL A 99 7.94 -4.46 -2.76
C VAL A 99 8.78 -3.32 -3.32
N VAL A 100 9.64 -3.65 -4.28
CA VAL A 100 10.47 -2.70 -5.01
C VAL A 100 10.24 -2.88 -6.50
N ILE A 101 9.85 -1.81 -7.17
CA ILE A 101 9.63 -1.77 -8.62
C ILE A 101 10.66 -0.82 -9.20
N ASP A 102 11.51 -1.32 -10.07
CA ASP A 102 12.67 -0.59 -10.58
C ASP A 102 12.65 -0.59 -12.10
N ARG A 103 12.51 0.59 -12.70
CA ARG A 103 12.48 0.78 -14.16
C ARG A 103 13.81 0.42 -14.79
N ARG A 104 14.94 0.72 -14.14
CA ARG A 104 16.28 0.44 -14.69
C ARG A 104 16.55 -1.05 -14.75
N LYS A 105 16.04 -1.81 -13.77
CA LYS A 105 16.11 -3.27 -13.75
C LYS A 105 15.00 -3.95 -14.55
N GLY A 106 14.00 -3.19 -15.01
CA GLY A 106 12.83 -3.71 -15.72
C GLY A 106 12.10 -4.82 -14.95
N SER A 107 12.09 -4.75 -13.60
CA SER A 107 11.51 -5.79 -12.77
C SER A 107 10.88 -5.27 -11.48
N ALA A 108 9.85 -5.98 -11.02
CA ALA A 108 9.24 -5.86 -9.71
C ALA A 108 9.77 -6.98 -8.82
N THR A 109 10.19 -6.64 -7.62
CA THR A 109 10.83 -7.55 -6.67
C THR A 109 10.07 -7.51 -5.35
N TRP A 110 9.60 -8.67 -4.91
CA TRP A 110 9.06 -8.89 -3.58
C TRP A 110 10.17 -9.36 -2.67
N GLN A 111 10.37 -8.64 -1.58
CA GLN A 111 11.36 -9.00 -0.56
C GLN A 111 10.68 -9.87 0.49
N GLN A 112 11.36 -10.90 0.97
CA GLN A 112 10.81 -11.77 2.01
C GLN A 112 10.91 -11.07 3.37
N GLY A 113 9.75 -10.75 3.97
CA GLY A 113 9.65 -10.30 5.36
C GLY A 113 9.68 -11.48 6.34
N TYR A 114 10.71 -11.51 7.18
CA TYR A 114 10.97 -12.31 8.39
C TYR A 114 10.65 -13.82 8.41
N LEU A 115 11.68 -14.68 8.48
CA LEU A 115 12.17 -15.32 9.73
C LEU A 115 13.28 -16.34 9.40
N GLY A 116 14.55 -15.95 9.64
CA GLY A 116 15.72 -16.86 9.67
C GLY A 116 16.39 -17.18 8.32
N MET A 117 17.65 -16.77 8.14
CA MET A 117 18.59 -17.27 7.11
C MET A 117 18.29 -16.93 5.63
N GLY A 118 18.28 -15.67 5.22
CA GLY A 118 18.35 -15.37 3.78
C GLY A 118 17.74 -14.03 3.39
N ILE A 119 18.58 -13.01 3.30
CA ILE A 119 18.29 -11.81 2.52
C ILE A 119 18.09 -12.28 1.07
N GLY A 120 16.83 -12.42 0.68
CA GLY A 120 16.46 -13.04 -0.58
C GLY A 120 15.21 -12.39 -1.18
N THR A 121 15.21 -12.31 -2.50
CA THR A 121 14.03 -11.99 -3.28
C THR A 121 13.05 -13.15 -3.19
N ARG A 122 11.89 -12.95 -2.55
CA ARG A 122 10.80 -13.94 -2.55
C ARG A 122 10.37 -14.20 -3.99
N GLU A 123 10.23 -13.13 -4.76
CA GLU A 123 9.84 -13.23 -6.15
C GLU A 123 10.33 -12.04 -6.96
N LEU A 124 10.90 -12.32 -8.13
CA LEU A 124 11.27 -11.33 -9.13
C LEU A 124 10.39 -11.52 -10.36
N VAL A 125 9.70 -10.47 -10.75
CA VAL A 125 8.85 -10.43 -11.94
C VAL A 125 9.41 -9.41 -12.92
N PRO A 126 10.02 -9.83 -14.03
CA PRO A 126 10.36 -8.92 -15.12
C PRO A 126 9.09 -8.30 -15.72
N PHE A 127 9.16 -7.06 -16.17
CA PHE A 127 8.00 -6.33 -16.70
C PHE A 127 7.34 -7.06 -17.87
N ALA A 128 8.12 -7.73 -18.70
CA ALA A 128 7.62 -8.55 -19.82
C ALA A 128 6.71 -9.72 -19.39
N LYS A 129 6.78 -10.16 -18.12
CA LYS A 129 5.97 -11.23 -17.55
C LYS A 129 4.74 -10.73 -16.80
N ILE A 130 4.56 -9.41 -16.68
CA ILE A 130 3.36 -8.80 -16.13
C ILE A 130 2.28 -8.91 -17.21
N ASP A 131 1.08 -9.31 -16.79
CA ASP A 131 -0.10 -9.31 -17.66
C ASP A 131 -0.89 -8.02 -17.44
N HIS A 132 -1.42 -7.84 -16.24
CA HIS A 132 -2.14 -6.65 -15.79
C HIS A 132 -1.98 -6.44 -14.28
N LEU A 133 -2.39 -5.27 -13.83
CA LEU A 133 -2.56 -4.90 -12.43
C LEU A 133 -4.06 -4.88 -12.16
N GLU A 134 -4.50 -5.38 -11.02
CA GLU A 134 -5.90 -5.37 -10.62
C GLU A 134 -6.04 -4.77 -9.21
N ILE A 135 -7.11 -4.01 -9.00
CA ILE A 135 -7.51 -3.56 -7.67
C ILE A 135 -8.64 -4.45 -7.20
N CYS A 136 -8.43 -5.16 -6.09
CA CYS A 136 -9.43 -6.02 -5.46
C CYS A 136 -9.94 -5.37 -4.17
N ILE A 137 -11.22 -5.55 -3.89
CA ILE A 137 -11.85 -5.11 -2.65
C ILE A 137 -12.25 -6.37 -1.87
N GLU A 138 -11.63 -6.56 -0.71
CA GLU A 138 -12.03 -7.58 0.26
C GLU A 138 -12.99 -6.93 1.28
N GLY A 139 -14.03 -7.68 1.69
CA GLY A 139 -15.07 -7.21 2.63
C GLY A 139 -16.27 -6.49 1.99
N ASP A 140 -16.31 -6.34 0.66
CA ASP A 140 -17.43 -5.69 -0.05
C ASP A 140 -18.63 -6.61 -0.28
N GLN A 141 -18.38 -7.93 -0.34
CA GLN A 141 -19.45 -8.93 -0.43
C GLN A 141 -19.85 -9.39 0.96
N PRO A 142 -21.14 -9.63 1.22
CA PRO A 142 -21.59 -10.17 2.50
C PRO A 142 -20.87 -11.49 2.75
N ASP A 143 -20.26 -11.61 3.92
CA ASP A 143 -19.63 -12.87 4.30
C ASP A 143 -20.70 -13.96 4.39
N ARG A 144 -20.35 -15.18 3.99
CA ARG A 144 -21.26 -16.34 3.91
C ARG A 144 -21.94 -16.64 5.26
N TRP A 145 -21.35 -16.14 6.35
CA TRP A 145 -21.76 -16.41 7.72
C TRP A 145 -22.68 -15.35 8.33
N HIS A 146 -22.58 -14.08 7.90
CA HIS A 146 -23.27 -12.98 8.57
C HIS A 146 -24.27 -12.21 7.69
N ASP A 147 -24.34 -12.46 6.38
CA ASP A 147 -25.21 -11.76 5.40
C ASP A 147 -25.10 -10.22 5.44
N LEU A 148 -24.10 -9.70 6.15
CA LEU A 148 -23.83 -8.29 6.35
C LEU A 148 -22.47 -7.97 5.71
N PRO A 149 -22.37 -6.85 4.97
CA PRO A 149 -21.07 -6.36 4.52
C PRO A 149 -20.21 -5.96 5.72
N ASP A 150 -18.89 -6.14 5.62
CA ASP A 150 -17.97 -5.77 6.69
C ASP A 150 -17.88 -4.24 6.82
N ASP A 151 -17.82 -3.76 8.05
CA ASP A 151 -17.55 -2.35 8.37
C ASP A 151 -16.12 -1.92 8.00
N LEU A 152 -15.24 -2.88 7.71
CA LEU A 152 -13.87 -2.67 7.26
C LEU A 152 -13.69 -3.25 5.86
N ARG A 153 -13.24 -2.39 4.93
CA ARG A 153 -12.93 -2.76 3.55
C ARG A 153 -11.42 -2.76 3.37
N GLN A 154 -10.89 -3.75 2.66
CA GLN A 154 -9.47 -3.81 2.33
C GLN A 154 -9.28 -3.73 0.81
N PHE A 155 -8.67 -2.63 0.37
CA PHE A 155 -8.31 -2.44 -1.03
C PHE A 155 -6.91 -3.00 -1.26
N SER A 156 -6.80 -4.03 -2.10
CA SER A 156 -5.54 -4.71 -2.41
C SER A 156 -5.16 -4.43 -3.86
N LEU A 157 -3.99 -3.83 -4.10
CA LEU A 157 -3.40 -3.74 -5.43
C LEU A 157 -2.62 -5.02 -5.70
N ILE A 158 -2.96 -5.74 -6.77
CA ILE A 158 -2.36 -7.03 -7.09
C ILE A 158 -1.71 -6.96 -8.48
N LEU A 159 -0.49 -7.50 -8.57
CA LEU A 159 0.17 -7.77 -9.84
C LEU A 159 -0.18 -9.16 -10.33
N VAL A 160 -0.77 -9.26 -11.51
CA VAL A 160 -1.07 -10.53 -12.17
C VAL A 160 0.00 -10.83 -13.21
N LYS A 161 0.65 -11.98 -13.08
CA LYS A 161 1.61 -12.48 -14.07
C LYS A 161 0.86 -13.11 -15.23
N LYS A 162 1.51 -13.17 -16.40
CA LYS A 162 1.03 -13.95 -17.56
C LYS A 162 0.81 -15.43 -17.26
N SER A 163 1.41 -15.95 -16.19
CA SER A 163 1.17 -17.32 -15.71
C SER A 163 -0.09 -17.47 -14.86
N GLY A 164 -0.85 -16.40 -14.62
CA GLY A 164 -2.01 -16.37 -13.71
C GLY A 164 -1.65 -16.26 -12.22
N LYS A 165 -0.36 -16.15 -11.87
CA LYS A 165 0.06 -15.98 -10.47
C LYS A 165 -0.18 -14.54 -10.03
N ARG A 166 -0.86 -14.38 -8.90
CA ARG A 166 -1.26 -13.11 -8.29
C ARG A 166 -0.30 -12.75 -7.16
N LEU A 167 0.23 -11.52 -7.18
CA LEU A 167 1.19 -11.04 -6.18
C LEU A 167 0.72 -9.71 -5.59
N PRO A 168 0.41 -9.65 -4.29
CA PRO A 168 -0.05 -8.42 -3.68
C PRO A 168 1.08 -7.40 -3.63
N ILE A 169 0.81 -6.18 -4.10
CA ILE A 169 1.73 -5.04 -4.09
C ILE A 169 1.55 -4.26 -2.79
N CYS A 170 0.31 -3.86 -2.49
CA CYS A 170 -0.03 -3.15 -1.27
C CYS A 170 -1.50 -3.31 -0.90
N ASN A 171 -1.81 -3.12 0.38
CA ASN A 171 -3.17 -3.19 0.90
C ASN A 171 -3.49 -1.91 1.68
N VAL A 172 -4.68 -1.38 1.49
CA VAL A 172 -5.20 -0.17 2.13
C VAL A 172 -6.49 -0.54 2.87
N PRO A 173 -6.42 -0.81 4.19
CA PRO A 173 -7.61 -1.01 4.99
C PRO A 173 -8.26 0.34 5.29
N VAL A 174 -9.57 0.44 5.05
CA VAL A 174 -10.39 1.61 5.37
C VAL A 174 -11.74 1.18 5.92
N PRO A 175 -12.35 1.96 6.83
CA PRO A 175 -13.73 1.72 7.21
C PRO A 175 -14.65 1.92 5.99
N ALA A 176 -15.82 1.27 5.98
CA ALA A 176 -16.73 1.27 4.84
C ALA A 176 -17.14 2.67 4.37
N TYR A 177 -17.32 3.62 5.31
CA TYR A 177 -17.63 5.02 5.00
C TYR A 177 -16.48 5.78 4.32
N GLY A 178 -15.25 5.28 4.41
CA GLY A 178 -14.02 5.87 3.85
C GLY A 178 -13.52 5.14 2.60
N GLN A 179 -14.40 4.39 1.92
CA GLN A 179 -14.05 3.58 0.75
C GLN A 179 -13.45 4.37 -0.42
N GLU A 180 -13.88 5.63 -0.62
CA GLU A 180 -13.36 6.50 -1.68
C GLU A 180 -11.87 6.81 -1.45
N ASP A 181 -11.49 7.14 -0.21
CA ASP A 181 -10.09 7.38 0.18
C ASP A 181 -9.23 6.11 0.04
N GLY A 182 -9.80 4.94 0.37
CA GLY A 182 -9.14 3.64 0.15
C GLY A 182 -8.88 3.36 -1.33
N MET A 183 -9.87 3.64 -2.18
CA MET A 183 -9.76 3.52 -3.63
C MET A 183 -8.73 4.50 -4.19
N ASP A 184 -8.81 5.78 -3.85
CA ASP A 184 -7.91 6.83 -4.35
C ASP A 184 -6.44 6.54 -4.01
N ARG A 185 -6.16 6.07 -2.80
CA ARG A 185 -4.82 5.63 -2.37
C ARG A 185 -4.32 4.46 -3.19
N THR A 186 -5.15 3.46 -3.38
CA THR A 186 -4.79 2.25 -4.12
C THR A 186 -4.60 2.54 -5.60
N LEU A 187 -5.48 3.37 -6.17
CA LEU A 187 -5.45 3.84 -7.54
C LEU A 187 -4.23 4.70 -7.82
N ALA A 188 -3.87 5.61 -6.92
CA ALA A 188 -2.67 6.44 -7.03
C ALA A 188 -1.39 5.58 -7.14
N VAL A 189 -1.28 4.54 -6.30
CA VAL A 189 -0.16 3.59 -6.40
C VAL A 189 -0.27 2.75 -7.68
N GLY A 190 -1.46 2.27 -8.03
CA GLY A 190 -1.72 1.49 -9.24
C GLY A 190 -1.32 2.22 -10.51
N GLN A 191 -1.70 3.49 -10.65
CA GLN A 191 -1.34 4.35 -11.79
C GLN A 191 0.17 4.60 -11.84
N ALA A 192 0.82 4.81 -10.70
CA ALA A 192 2.26 4.95 -10.62
C ALA A 192 2.98 3.69 -11.14
N VAL A 193 2.52 2.51 -10.72
CA VAL A 193 3.07 1.23 -11.15
C VAL A 193 2.76 0.96 -12.62
N ALA A 194 1.54 1.22 -13.09
CA ALA A 194 1.13 1.07 -14.48
C ALA A 194 2.00 1.92 -15.41
N ALA A 195 2.21 3.20 -15.07
CA ALA A 195 3.07 4.10 -15.84
C ALA A 195 4.56 3.70 -15.81
N MET A 196 5.01 2.99 -14.78
CA MET A 196 6.37 2.48 -14.70
C MET A 196 6.58 1.22 -15.54
N THR A 197 5.62 0.31 -15.47
CA THR A 197 5.69 -1.04 -16.04
C THR A 197 5.12 -1.14 -17.45
N GLY A 198 4.25 -0.21 -17.85
CA GLY A 198 3.45 -0.27 -19.06
C GLY A 198 2.27 -1.24 -18.97
N ALA A 199 2.00 -1.83 -17.80
CA ALA A 199 0.89 -2.75 -17.60
C ALA A 199 -0.45 -2.01 -17.53
N ARG A 200 -1.51 -2.68 -17.98
CA ARG A 200 -2.89 -2.21 -17.82
C ARG A 200 -3.31 -2.31 -16.35
N LEU A 201 -4.08 -1.33 -15.87
CA LEU A 201 -4.68 -1.34 -14.53
C LEU A 201 -6.19 -1.58 -14.68
N ASP A 202 -6.69 -2.65 -14.06
CA ASP A 202 -8.10 -3.01 -14.04
C ASP A 202 -8.74 -2.60 -12.71
N LEU A 203 -9.88 -1.90 -12.84
CA LEU A 203 -10.70 -1.45 -11.72
C LEU A 203 -11.69 -2.55 -11.31
N PRO A 204 -12.09 -2.60 -10.03
CA PRO A 204 -13.13 -3.51 -9.57
C PRO A 204 -14.48 -3.18 -10.22
N ALA A 205 -15.35 -4.18 -10.32
CA ALA A 205 -16.67 -4.02 -10.91
C ALA A 205 -17.48 -2.93 -10.20
N GLY A 206 -18.13 -2.06 -10.96
CA GLY A 206 -18.95 -0.96 -10.42
C GLY A 206 -18.19 0.33 -10.08
N TRP A 207 -16.86 0.35 -10.26
CA TRP A 207 -16.05 1.56 -10.09
C TRP A 207 -15.63 2.14 -11.44
N GLU A 208 -15.92 3.42 -11.64
CA GLU A 208 -15.52 4.19 -12.82
C GLU A 208 -14.68 5.40 -12.42
N LEU A 209 -13.67 5.70 -13.24
CA LEU A 209 -12.87 6.91 -13.11
C LEU A 209 -13.73 8.12 -13.51
N VAL A 210 -14.10 8.92 -12.52
CA VAL A 210 -14.79 10.18 -12.73
C VAL A 210 -13.78 11.31 -12.60
N GLU A 211 -13.53 12.01 -13.70
CA GLU A 211 -12.67 13.20 -13.72
C GLU A 211 -13.48 14.36 -13.12
N ILE A 212 -13.04 14.91 -11.99
CA ILE A 212 -13.73 16.02 -11.31
C ILE A 212 -13.01 17.32 -11.67
N ASP A 213 -13.78 18.31 -12.13
CA ASP A 213 -13.27 19.65 -12.38
C ASP A 213 -12.96 20.35 -11.05
N LEU A 214 -11.70 20.75 -10.85
CA LEU A 214 -11.18 21.32 -9.62
C LEU A 214 -11.80 22.70 -9.29
N GLU A 215 -12.37 23.40 -10.29
CA GLU A 215 -13.01 24.71 -10.07
C GLU A 215 -14.49 24.59 -9.66
N THR A 216 -15.17 23.52 -10.06
CA THR A 216 -16.63 23.38 -9.87
C THR A 216 -17.04 22.20 -8.98
N GLY A 217 -16.12 21.27 -8.70
CA GLY A 217 -16.39 20.07 -7.90
C GLY A 217 -17.38 19.11 -8.57
N GLN A 218 -17.70 19.33 -9.85
CA GLN A 218 -18.63 18.50 -10.60
C GLN A 218 -17.89 17.50 -11.50
N PRO A 219 -18.47 16.32 -11.74
CA PRO A 219 -17.93 15.36 -12.68
C PRO A 219 -17.91 15.95 -14.09
N VAL A 220 -16.72 15.99 -14.71
CA VAL A 220 -16.53 16.35 -16.11
C VAL A 220 -17.25 15.29 -16.94
N THR A 221 -18.42 15.64 -17.44
CA THR A 221 -19.17 14.79 -18.36
C THR A 221 -18.44 14.83 -19.70
N LYS A 222 -17.59 13.85 -19.98
CA LYS A 222 -17.10 13.64 -21.35
C LYS A 222 -18.35 13.42 -22.23
N PRO A 223 -18.60 14.27 -23.23
CA PRO A 223 -19.80 14.10 -24.06
C PRO A 223 -19.74 12.75 -24.74
N ALA A 224 -20.74 11.92 -24.46
CA ALA A 224 -20.92 10.64 -25.09
C ALA A 224 -21.17 10.84 -26.60
N GLY A 225 -20.15 10.56 -27.40
CA GLY A 225 -20.31 10.13 -28.79
C GLY A 225 -20.31 11.23 -29.85
N GLU A 226 -19.15 11.49 -30.44
CA GLU A 226 -19.09 11.78 -31.88
C GLU A 226 -19.14 10.45 -32.64
N ARG A 227 -20.35 9.91 -32.82
CA ARG A 227 -20.57 8.88 -33.85
C ARG A 227 -20.28 9.53 -35.22
N PRO A 228 -19.43 8.93 -36.08
CA PRO A 228 -19.18 9.47 -37.41
C PRO A 228 -20.51 9.53 -38.18
N ARG A 229 -20.97 10.72 -38.54
CA ARG A 229 -22.18 10.90 -39.36
C ARG A 229 -22.02 10.13 -40.67
N PRO A 230 -22.98 9.26 -41.06
CA PRO A 230 -22.86 8.52 -42.32
C PRO A 230 -22.87 9.49 -43.50
N ARG A 231 -21.82 9.41 -44.31
CA ARG A 231 -21.60 10.22 -45.51
C ARG A 231 -22.76 9.98 -46.48
N ARG A 232 -23.64 10.97 -46.60
CA ARG A 232 -24.81 10.96 -47.50
C ARG A 232 -24.31 10.79 -48.94
N LYS A 233 -24.55 9.61 -49.54
CA LYS A 233 -24.27 9.37 -50.96
C LYS A 233 -25.10 10.35 -51.79
N ARG A 234 -24.43 11.27 -52.47
CA ARG A 234 -25.03 12.18 -53.45
C ARG A 234 -25.41 11.31 -54.66
N HIS A 235 -26.70 11.07 -54.83
CA HIS A 235 -27.24 10.40 -55.99
C HIS A 235 -27.17 11.40 -57.14
N ASP A 236 -26.20 11.22 -58.04
CA ASP A 236 -26.17 11.98 -59.28
C ASP A 236 -27.28 11.43 -60.19
N ARG A 237 -28.20 12.33 -60.58
CA ARG A 237 -29.26 12.10 -61.55
C ARG A 237 -29.33 13.33 -62.46
N SER A 238 -28.66 13.24 -63.60
CA SER A 238 -29.03 13.91 -64.87
C SER A 238 -28.21 13.22 -65.96
N ARG A 239 -28.84 12.45 -66.86
CA ARG A 239 -29.44 12.92 -68.13
C ARG A 239 -28.46 13.70 -68.98
#